data_AF-A0A7Y5H0B3-F1
#
_entry.id   AF-A0A7Y5H0B3-F1
#
_cell.length_a   1.000
_cell.length_b   1.000
_cell.length_c   1.000
_cell.angle_alpha   90.00
_cell.angle_beta   90.00
_cell.angle_gamma   90.00
#
_symmetry.space_group_name_H-M   'P 1'
#
loop_
_entity.id
_entity.type
_entity.pdbx_description
1 polymer ?
#
loop_
_entity_poly.entity_id
_entity_poly.type
_entity_poly.pdbx_seq_one_letter_code
_entity_poly.pdbx_strand_id
1 'polypeptide(L)'
;MGWKVETLTPEVRQRMHTIGRGFTSVQTRNQATATLQAYAQHKDTVTEYGFGPEMGEALQDNSNKLHNADLTKLNAKAGGKTTSVQLRQSVRKGKKVRRRAVGVLRSVADNLDQAGTKPETEAATDVRSTLAKIVPTGDDVATLQTELEALEGAFAKPLVAEYAKKLGGPGTVVALQGATAELKAKAAAHKKGAPVHQEQEELDVVDGLVATLCRHARAAARAAAVDLEQPALAKAFELTHLYE
;
A
#
# COMPACT_ATOMS: atom_id res chain seq x y z
N MET A 1 27.00 0.23 23.38
CA MET A 1 25.96 1.18 22.87
C MET A 1 26.27 1.64 21.44
N GLY A 2 25.48 1.25 20.43
CA GLY A 2 25.62 1.81 19.07
C GLY A 2 24.89 1.10 17.92
N TRP A 3 24.37 -0.11 18.12
CA TRP A 3 23.85 -0.95 17.04
C TRP A 3 22.33 -0.86 16.80
N LYS A 4 21.70 0.22 17.28
CA LYS A 4 20.27 0.49 17.07
C LYS A 4 20.09 1.62 16.06
N VAL A 5 19.18 1.45 15.11
CA VAL A 5 18.85 2.45 14.06
C VAL A 5 18.59 3.84 14.63
N GLU A 6 17.87 3.89 15.75
CA GLU A 6 17.45 5.12 16.44
C GLU A 6 18.64 5.90 17.04
N THR A 7 19.73 5.21 17.35
CA THR A 7 20.91 5.79 18.01
C THR A 7 22.06 6.08 17.04
N LEU A 8 21.88 5.82 15.74
CA LEU A 8 22.92 6.08 14.73
C LEU A 8 23.06 7.58 14.45
N THR A 9 24.31 8.03 14.33
CA THR A 9 24.60 9.35 13.77
C THR A 9 24.19 9.41 12.29
N PRO A 10 23.91 10.60 11.73
CA PRO A 10 23.52 10.74 10.33
C PRO A 10 24.53 10.11 9.35
N GLU A 11 25.83 10.26 9.62
CA GLU A 11 26.90 9.69 8.80
C GLU A 11 26.88 8.16 8.81
N VAL A 12 26.73 7.55 10.00
CA VAL A 12 26.65 6.09 10.12
C VAL A 12 25.37 5.58 9.47
N ARG A 13 24.25 6.27 9.65
CA ARG A 13 22.98 5.92 8.99
C ARG A 13 23.11 5.93 7.47
N GLN A 14 23.73 6.96 6.89
CA GLN A 14 23.94 7.03 5.43
C GLN A 14 24.86 5.91 4.92
N ARG A 15 25.89 5.56 5.69
CA ARG A 15 26.75 4.42 5.38
C ARG A 15 25.97 3.11 5.40
N MET A 16 25.16 2.88 6.44
CA MET A 16 24.34 1.68 6.55
C MET A 16 23.33 1.60 5.41
N HIS A 17 22.64 2.70 5.09
CA HIS A 17 21.77 2.79 3.93
C HIS A 17 22.49 2.37 2.64
N THR A 18 23.70 2.90 2.41
CA THR A 18 24.51 2.56 1.22
C THR A 18 24.88 1.07 1.18
N ILE A 19 25.22 0.47 2.33
CA ILE A 19 25.51 -0.96 2.42
C ILE A 19 24.26 -1.80 2.17
N GLY A 20 23.14 -1.46 2.79
CA GLY A 20 21.91 -2.24 2.70
C GLY A 20 21.28 -2.23 1.33
N ARG A 21 21.44 -1.16 0.54
CA ARG A 21 21.03 -1.13 -0.88
C ARG A 21 21.64 -2.24 -1.74
N GLY A 22 22.76 -2.83 -1.31
CA GLY A 22 23.42 -3.93 -2.00
C GLY A 22 22.78 -5.31 -1.74
N PHE A 23 21.86 -5.43 -0.79
CA PHE A 23 21.28 -6.69 -0.36
C PHE A 23 19.76 -6.60 -0.29
N THR A 24 19.09 -7.72 -0.57
CA THR A 24 17.65 -7.80 -0.33
C THR A 24 17.38 -8.13 1.14
N SER A 25 16.28 -7.62 1.71
CA SER A 25 15.94 -7.92 3.11
C SER A 25 15.77 -9.41 3.41
N VAL A 26 15.41 -10.21 2.39
CA VAL A 26 15.32 -11.67 2.50
C VAL A 26 16.71 -12.30 2.65
N GLN A 27 17.68 -11.92 1.81
CA GLN A 27 19.07 -12.38 1.91
C GLN A 27 19.66 -12.00 3.27
N THR A 28 19.47 -10.74 3.66
CA THR A 28 19.99 -10.19 4.91
C THR A 28 19.44 -10.92 6.14
N ARG A 29 18.14 -11.19 6.17
CA ARG A 29 17.50 -11.96 7.25
C ARG A 29 17.93 -13.42 7.29
N ASN A 30 18.05 -14.08 6.13
CA ASN A 30 18.54 -15.45 6.06
C ASN A 30 19.97 -15.55 6.60
N GLN A 31 20.83 -14.59 6.22
CA GLN A 31 22.19 -14.51 6.77
C GLN A 31 22.18 -14.26 8.28
N ALA A 32 21.34 -13.35 8.77
CA ALA A 32 21.22 -13.08 10.20
C ALA A 32 20.84 -14.33 10.98
N THR A 33 19.87 -15.10 10.47
CA THR A 33 19.39 -16.35 11.07
C THR A 33 20.52 -17.39 11.16
N ALA A 34 21.26 -17.61 10.06
CA ALA A 34 22.40 -18.53 10.06
C ALA A 34 23.50 -18.09 11.04
N THR A 35 23.80 -16.79 11.08
CA THR A 35 24.81 -16.20 11.97
C THR A 35 24.40 -16.33 13.45
N LEU A 36 23.12 -16.12 13.77
CA LEU A 36 22.57 -16.28 15.12
C LEU A 36 22.57 -17.74 15.59
N GLN A 37 22.32 -18.69 14.68
CA GLN A 37 22.44 -20.13 14.98
C GLN A 37 23.88 -20.52 15.29
N ALA A 38 24.85 -20.06 14.50
CA ALA A 38 26.27 -20.27 14.77
C ALA A 38 26.70 -19.58 16.08
N TYR A 39 26.21 -18.36 16.33
CA TYR A 39 26.47 -17.63 17.57
C TYR A 39 25.95 -18.38 18.80
N ALA A 40 24.77 -19.00 18.73
CA ALA A 40 24.25 -19.80 19.85
C ALA A 40 25.15 -20.99 20.22
N GLN A 41 25.91 -21.53 19.27
CA GLN A 41 26.80 -22.68 19.48
C GLN A 41 28.22 -22.27 19.90
N HIS A 42 28.69 -21.11 19.45
CA HIS A 42 30.09 -20.67 19.60
C HIS A 42 30.24 -19.32 20.33
N LYS A 43 29.20 -18.90 21.07
CA LYS A 43 29.10 -17.58 21.72
C LYS A 43 30.34 -17.22 22.52
N ASP A 44 30.75 -18.10 23.42
CA ASP A 44 31.85 -17.82 24.35
C ASP A 44 33.14 -17.59 23.57
N THR A 45 33.41 -18.44 22.58
CA THR A 45 34.56 -18.32 21.69
C THR A 45 34.54 -17.01 20.90
N VAL A 46 33.47 -16.68 20.16
CA VAL A 46 33.50 -15.44 19.34
C VAL A 46 33.43 -14.14 20.16
N THR A 47 32.98 -14.22 21.43
CA THR A 47 33.00 -13.09 22.37
C THR A 47 34.43 -12.69 22.71
N GLU A 48 35.32 -13.66 22.95
CA GLU A 48 36.75 -13.41 23.21
C GLU A 48 37.46 -12.70 22.04
N TYR A 49 36.92 -12.84 20.81
CA TYR A 49 37.48 -12.26 19.59
C TYR A 49 36.68 -11.05 19.08
N GLY A 50 35.88 -10.43 19.96
CA GLY A 50 35.29 -9.12 19.72
C GLY A 50 33.84 -9.11 19.19
N PHE A 51 33.18 -10.25 19.07
CA PHE A 51 31.74 -10.32 18.78
C PHE A 51 30.95 -10.61 20.07
N GLY A 52 30.75 -9.56 20.86
CA GLY A 52 30.13 -9.67 22.18
C GLY A 52 28.60 -9.75 22.19
N PRO A 53 28.00 -9.95 23.39
CA PRO A 53 26.55 -10.11 23.57
C PRO A 53 25.72 -8.97 23.01
N GLU A 54 26.16 -7.71 23.16
CA GLU A 54 25.44 -6.55 22.60
C GLU A 54 25.28 -6.63 21.07
N MET A 55 26.27 -7.18 20.35
CA MET A 55 26.19 -7.32 18.90
C MET A 55 25.28 -8.48 18.48
N GLY A 56 25.28 -9.58 19.24
CA GLY A 56 24.34 -10.69 19.04
C GLY A 56 22.89 -10.27 19.27
N GLU A 57 22.63 -9.53 20.36
CA GLU A 57 21.31 -8.96 20.65
C GLU A 57 20.88 -7.98 19.56
N ALA A 58 21.76 -7.07 19.13
CA ALA A 58 21.45 -6.15 18.05
C ALA A 58 21.17 -6.86 16.73
N LEU A 59 21.88 -7.96 16.42
CA LEU A 59 21.63 -8.75 15.23
C LEU A 59 20.24 -9.40 15.29
N GLN A 60 19.86 -9.95 16.44
CA GLN A 60 18.54 -10.52 16.67
C GLN A 60 17.43 -9.46 16.53
N ASP A 61 17.59 -8.30 17.17
CA ASP A 61 16.62 -7.20 17.12
C ASP A 61 16.40 -6.70 15.68
N ASN A 62 17.48 -6.44 14.94
CA ASN A 62 17.38 -5.96 13.58
C ASN A 62 16.84 -7.04 12.62
N SER A 63 17.18 -8.32 12.82
CA SER A 63 16.57 -9.43 12.09
C SER A 63 15.05 -9.52 12.31
N ASN A 64 14.60 -9.33 13.56
CA ASN A 64 13.17 -9.27 13.90
C ASN A 64 12.49 -8.07 13.24
N LYS A 65 13.15 -6.90 13.18
CA LYS A 65 12.63 -5.72 12.47
C LYS A 65 12.42 -6.02 10.97
N LEU A 66 13.37 -6.67 10.29
CA LEU A 66 13.21 -7.08 8.90
C LEU A 66 12.06 -8.09 8.73
N HIS A 67 11.96 -9.08 9.61
CA HIS A 67 10.87 -10.06 9.58
C HIS A 67 9.48 -9.41 9.74
N ASN A 68 9.35 -8.50 10.69
CA ASN A 68 8.10 -7.78 10.92
C ASN A 68 7.73 -6.88 9.74
N ALA A 69 8.73 -6.24 9.10
CA ALA A 69 8.50 -5.44 7.90
C ALA A 69 8.01 -6.30 6.71
N ASP A 70 8.55 -7.50 6.54
CA ASP A 70 8.06 -8.45 5.52
C ASP A 70 6.61 -8.85 5.76
N LEU A 71 6.24 -9.15 7.01
CA LEU A 71 4.86 -9.47 7.38
C LEU A 71 3.91 -8.31 7.10
N THR A 72 4.32 -7.08 7.44
CA THR A 72 3.56 -5.87 7.15
C THR A 72 3.41 -5.66 5.64
N LYS A 73 4.47 -5.82 4.84
CA LYS A 73 4.43 -5.75 3.37
C LYS A 73 3.50 -6.81 2.77
N LEU A 74 3.52 -8.03 3.31
CA LEU A 74 2.67 -9.13 2.84
C LEU A 74 1.18 -8.87 3.17
N ASN A 75 0.89 -8.40 4.38
CA ASN A 75 -0.45 -7.99 4.79
C ASN A 75 -0.95 -6.78 3.98
N ALA A 76 -0.10 -5.79 3.72
CA ALA A 76 -0.42 -4.64 2.89
C ALA A 76 -0.71 -5.06 1.43
N LYS A 77 0.09 -5.97 0.86
CA LYS A 77 -0.16 -6.53 -0.49
C LYS A 77 -1.47 -7.30 -0.56
N ALA A 78 -1.78 -8.11 0.45
CA ALA A 78 -3.05 -8.83 0.53
C ALA A 78 -4.24 -7.87 0.66
N GLY A 79 -4.14 -6.87 1.54
CA GLY A 79 -5.13 -5.80 1.69
C GLY A 79 -5.30 -4.97 0.42
N GLY A 80 -4.21 -4.66 -0.29
CA GLY A 80 -4.21 -3.94 -1.55
C GLY A 80 -4.91 -4.71 -2.68
N LYS A 81 -4.67 -6.02 -2.79
CA LYS A 81 -5.40 -6.90 -3.73
C LYS A 81 -6.90 -6.88 -3.47
N THR A 82 -7.33 -7.08 -2.22
CA THR A 82 -8.74 -7.03 -1.83
C THR A 82 -9.36 -5.66 -2.11
N THR A 83 -8.64 -4.58 -1.78
CA THR A 83 -9.09 -3.20 -2.01
C THR A 83 -9.22 -2.89 -3.50
N SER A 84 -8.32 -3.39 -4.34
CA SER A 84 -8.39 -3.24 -5.81
C SER A 84 -9.59 -3.97 -6.42
N VAL A 85 -9.97 -5.14 -5.89
CA VAL A 85 -11.14 -5.90 -6.35
C VAL A 85 -12.41 -5.16 -5.95
N GLN A 86 -12.49 -4.71 -4.70
CA GLN A 86 -13.62 -3.94 -4.19
C GLN A 86 -13.80 -2.61 -4.93
N LEU A 87 -12.71 -1.90 -5.24
CA LEU A 87 -12.75 -0.67 -6.03
C LEU A 87 -13.24 -0.94 -7.47
N ARG A 88 -12.75 -2.01 -8.12
CA ARG A 88 -13.26 -2.38 -9.45
C ARG A 88 -14.74 -2.75 -9.43
N GLN A 89 -15.21 -3.42 -8.37
CA GLN A 89 -16.63 -3.73 -8.18
C GLN A 89 -17.46 -2.46 -7.98
N SER A 90 -17.01 -1.50 -7.16
CA SER A 90 -17.71 -0.24 -6.95
C SER A 90 -17.74 0.62 -8.21
N VAL A 91 -16.66 0.65 -9.01
CA VAL A 91 -16.64 1.30 -10.34
C VAL A 91 -17.68 0.68 -11.28
N ARG A 92 -17.74 -0.67 -11.35
CA ARG A 92 -18.76 -1.36 -12.17
C ARG A 92 -20.18 -1.04 -11.72
N LYS A 93 -20.42 -1.01 -10.41
CA LYS A 93 -21.71 -0.64 -9.81
C LYS A 93 -22.06 0.81 -10.17
N GLY A 94 -21.13 1.75 -9.99
CA GLY A 94 -21.28 3.15 -10.37
C GLY A 94 -21.65 3.32 -11.85
N LYS A 95 -20.93 2.66 -12.76
CA LYS A 95 -21.25 2.66 -14.20
C LYS A 95 -22.66 2.13 -14.49
N LYS A 96 -23.10 1.07 -13.80
CA LYS A 96 -24.46 0.52 -13.95
C LYS A 96 -25.51 1.54 -13.49
N VAL A 97 -25.30 2.16 -12.33
CA VAL A 97 -26.21 3.17 -11.78
C VAL A 97 -26.25 4.42 -12.66
N ARG A 98 -25.11 4.90 -13.15
CA ARG A 98 -25.02 6.01 -14.12
C ARG A 98 -25.88 5.75 -15.34
N ARG A 99 -25.77 4.58 -15.98
CA ARG A 99 -26.57 4.24 -17.16
C ARG A 99 -28.07 4.27 -16.87
N ARG A 100 -28.49 3.74 -15.71
CA ARG A 100 -29.89 3.80 -15.26
C ARG A 100 -30.35 5.24 -15.07
N ALA A 101 -29.56 6.05 -14.37
CA ALA A 101 -29.86 7.46 -14.10
C ALA A 101 -29.99 8.29 -15.38
N VAL A 102 -29.07 8.13 -16.32
CA VAL A 102 -29.13 8.76 -17.65
C VAL A 102 -30.41 8.36 -18.39
N GLY A 103 -30.80 7.08 -18.34
CA GLY A 103 -32.05 6.60 -18.95
C GLY A 103 -33.28 7.30 -18.37
N VAL A 104 -33.39 7.35 -17.04
CA VAL A 104 -34.51 8.02 -16.35
C VAL A 104 -34.54 9.52 -16.67
N LEU A 105 -33.40 10.22 -16.61
CA LEU A 105 -33.35 11.66 -16.89
C LEU A 105 -33.67 12.00 -18.35
N ARG A 106 -33.31 11.14 -19.32
CA ARG A 106 -33.74 11.33 -20.72
C ARG A 106 -35.27 11.30 -20.84
N SER A 107 -35.91 10.28 -20.27
CA SER A 107 -37.37 10.19 -20.25
C SER A 107 -38.04 11.33 -19.49
N VAL A 108 -37.41 11.83 -18.41
CA VAL A 108 -37.90 13.03 -17.70
C VAL A 108 -37.81 14.26 -18.60
N ALA A 109 -36.70 14.48 -19.29
CA ALA A 109 -36.56 15.62 -20.20
C ALA A 109 -37.59 15.58 -21.34
N ASP A 110 -37.86 14.41 -21.89
CA ASP A 110 -38.86 14.25 -22.96
C ASP A 110 -40.29 14.51 -22.46
N ASN A 111 -40.63 14.04 -21.25
CA ASN A 111 -41.94 14.31 -20.65
C ASN A 111 -42.13 15.79 -20.27
N LEU A 112 -41.06 16.45 -19.84
CA LEU A 112 -41.07 17.89 -19.54
C LEU A 112 -41.32 18.73 -20.79
N ASP A 113 -40.68 18.40 -21.91
CA ASP A 113 -40.95 19.06 -23.19
C ASP A 113 -42.41 18.90 -23.64
N GLN A 114 -42.98 17.70 -23.48
CA GLN A 114 -44.36 17.42 -23.87
C GLN A 114 -45.39 18.21 -23.06
N ALA A 115 -45.07 18.58 -21.81
CA ALA A 115 -45.95 19.43 -21.00
C ALA A 115 -46.03 20.86 -21.57
N GLY A 116 -45.02 21.32 -22.32
CA GLY A 116 -45.07 22.54 -23.14
C GLY A 116 -45.10 23.86 -22.38
N THR A 117 -44.94 23.80 -21.07
CA THR A 117 -44.94 24.95 -20.16
C THR A 117 -43.53 25.57 -20.06
N LYS A 118 -43.44 26.88 -19.79
CA LYS A 118 -42.14 27.59 -19.71
C LYS A 118 -41.20 26.98 -18.64
N PRO A 119 -41.61 26.80 -17.37
CA PRO A 119 -40.75 26.16 -16.37
C PRO A 119 -40.32 24.72 -16.74
N GLU A 120 -41.18 23.96 -17.40
CA GLU A 120 -40.92 22.58 -17.82
C GLU A 120 -39.88 22.53 -18.95
N THR A 121 -39.98 23.42 -19.94
CA THR A 121 -39.01 23.53 -21.04
C THR A 121 -37.63 24.01 -20.56
N GLU A 122 -37.59 24.93 -19.59
CA GLU A 122 -36.34 25.33 -18.92
C GLU A 122 -35.72 24.15 -18.16
N ALA A 123 -36.52 23.41 -17.38
CA ALA A 123 -36.05 22.22 -16.67
C ALA A 123 -35.56 21.11 -17.61
N ALA A 124 -36.23 20.89 -18.75
CA ALA A 124 -35.79 19.94 -19.77
C ALA A 124 -34.44 20.33 -20.38
N THR A 125 -34.26 21.62 -20.69
CA THR A 125 -32.99 22.18 -21.20
C THR A 125 -31.86 21.97 -20.20
N ASP A 126 -32.11 22.24 -18.93
CA ASP A 126 -31.20 22.02 -17.82
C ASP A 126 -30.78 20.55 -17.67
N VAL A 127 -31.73 19.63 -17.72
CA VAL A 127 -31.44 18.19 -17.67
C VAL A 127 -30.57 17.78 -18.86
N ARG A 128 -30.90 18.22 -20.08
CA ARG A 128 -30.11 17.94 -21.28
C ARG A 128 -28.69 18.51 -21.20
N SER A 129 -28.53 19.71 -20.66
CA SER A 129 -27.21 20.31 -20.45
C SER A 129 -26.36 19.48 -19.48
N THR A 130 -26.99 18.89 -18.46
CA THR A 130 -26.31 17.99 -17.51
C THR A 130 -25.92 16.69 -18.20
N LEU A 131 -26.84 16.09 -18.97
CA LEU A 131 -26.59 14.85 -19.73
C LEU A 131 -25.50 15.03 -20.80
N ALA A 132 -25.40 16.19 -21.43
CA ALA A 132 -24.36 16.49 -22.43
C ALA A 132 -22.94 16.50 -21.83
N LYS A 133 -22.82 16.78 -20.53
CA LYS A 133 -21.54 16.75 -19.79
C LYS A 133 -21.13 15.34 -19.35
N ILE A 134 -22.03 14.35 -19.46
CA ILE A 134 -21.77 12.97 -19.06
C ILE A 134 -21.19 12.22 -20.25
N VAL A 135 -19.89 11.97 -20.21
CA VAL A 135 -19.14 11.27 -21.24
C VAL A 135 -19.01 9.79 -20.85
N PRO A 136 -18.87 8.85 -21.80
CA PRO A 136 -18.45 7.49 -21.48
C PRO A 136 -17.05 7.50 -20.83
N THR A 137 -16.99 7.55 -19.51
CA THR A 137 -15.73 7.37 -18.79
C THR A 137 -15.25 5.93 -18.89
N GLY A 138 -13.94 5.78 -19.13
CA GLY A 138 -13.20 4.54 -18.96
C GLY A 138 -13.14 4.14 -17.49
N ASP A 139 -11.98 3.69 -16.99
CA ASP A 139 -11.83 3.29 -15.58
C ASP A 139 -11.37 4.43 -14.65
N ASP A 140 -11.53 5.69 -15.08
CA ASP A 140 -11.24 6.85 -14.25
C ASP A 140 -12.31 7.03 -13.15
N VAL A 141 -11.88 6.77 -11.91
CA VAL A 141 -12.70 6.83 -10.71
C VAL A 141 -13.14 8.26 -10.39
N ALA A 142 -12.28 9.26 -10.58
CA ALA A 142 -12.57 10.64 -10.21
C ALA A 142 -13.65 11.22 -11.12
N THR A 143 -13.49 11.04 -12.43
CA THR A 143 -14.49 11.49 -13.40
C THR A 143 -15.83 10.76 -13.20
N LEU A 144 -15.83 9.44 -12.91
CA LEU A 144 -17.07 8.73 -12.58
C LEU A 144 -17.75 9.29 -11.32
N GLN A 145 -17.02 9.67 -10.28
CA GLN A 145 -17.61 10.31 -9.09
C GLN A 145 -18.29 11.62 -9.44
N THR A 146 -17.61 12.50 -10.18
CA THR A 146 -18.18 13.79 -10.61
C THR A 146 -19.44 13.60 -11.46
N GLU A 147 -19.46 12.60 -12.34
CA GLU A 147 -20.66 12.28 -13.14
C GLU A 147 -21.84 11.80 -12.27
N LEU A 148 -21.59 10.95 -11.27
CA LEU A 148 -22.64 10.48 -10.36
C LEU A 148 -23.21 11.62 -9.51
N GLU A 149 -22.36 12.52 -9.02
CA GLU A 149 -22.77 13.72 -8.28
C GLU A 149 -23.58 14.70 -9.14
N ALA A 150 -23.17 14.92 -10.39
CA ALA A 150 -23.92 15.75 -11.32
C ALA A 150 -25.32 15.19 -11.61
N LEU A 151 -25.43 13.86 -11.72
CA LEU A 151 -26.72 13.17 -11.86
C LEU A 151 -27.60 13.31 -10.61
N GLU A 152 -27.01 13.17 -9.41
CA GLU A 152 -27.72 13.42 -8.15
C GLU A 152 -28.25 14.86 -8.08
N GLY A 153 -27.43 15.84 -8.47
CA GLY A 153 -27.82 17.25 -8.54
C GLY A 153 -28.97 17.52 -9.50
N ALA A 154 -29.04 16.81 -10.63
CA ALA A 154 -30.18 16.91 -11.56
C ALA A 154 -31.48 16.39 -10.94
N PHE A 155 -31.44 15.24 -10.24
CA PHE A 155 -32.61 14.70 -9.56
C PHE A 155 -33.06 15.52 -8.34
N ALA A 156 -32.19 16.33 -7.76
CA ALA A 156 -32.53 17.20 -6.63
C ALA A 156 -33.41 18.40 -7.04
N LYS A 157 -33.49 18.73 -8.34
CA LYS A 157 -34.35 19.81 -8.83
C LYS A 157 -35.82 19.42 -8.64
N PRO A 158 -36.66 20.24 -7.96
CA PRO A 158 -38.02 19.85 -7.56
C PRO A 158 -38.88 19.34 -8.72
N LEU A 159 -38.88 20.08 -9.83
CA LEU A 159 -39.68 19.78 -11.00
C LEU A 159 -39.21 18.49 -11.71
N VAL A 160 -37.90 18.23 -11.76
CA VAL A 160 -37.33 16.97 -12.26
C VAL A 160 -37.73 15.81 -11.34
N ALA A 161 -37.65 16.00 -10.02
CA ALA A 161 -38.01 14.99 -9.03
C ALA A 161 -39.48 14.56 -9.16
N GLU A 162 -40.40 15.50 -9.39
CA GLU A 162 -41.81 15.21 -9.58
C GLU A 162 -42.09 14.31 -10.78
N TYR A 163 -41.53 14.65 -11.95
CA TYR A 163 -41.66 13.84 -13.15
C TYR A 163 -40.96 12.48 -13.00
N ALA A 164 -39.82 12.45 -12.30
CA ALA A 164 -39.07 11.22 -12.07
C ALA A 164 -39.80 10.23 -11.15
N LYS A 165 -40.73 10.66 -10.28
CA LYS A 165 -41.50 9.76 -9.38
C LYS A 165 -42.16 8.61 -10.13
N LYS A 166 -42.75 8.91 -11.30
CA LYS A 166 -43.47 7.92 -12.13
C LYS A 166 -42.53 7.03 -12.97
N LEU A 167 -41.26 7.42 -13.11
CA LEU A 167 -40.27 6.76 -13.97
C LEU A 167 -39.20 6.00 -13.16
N GLY A 168 -39.45 5.72 -11.88
CA GLY A 168 -38.49 5.03 -11.01
C GLY A 168 -37.34 5.93 -10.52
N GLY A 169 -37.54 7.24 -10.52
CA GLY A 169 -36.62 8.26 -9.99
C GLY A 169 -36.19 8.02 -8.54
N PRO A 170 -37.10 7.82 -7.57
CA PRO A 170 -36.73 7.63 -6.17
C PRO A 170 -35.74 6.48 -5.95
N GLY A 171 -35.99 5.31 -6.56
CA GLY A 171 -35.07 4.17 -6.47
C GLY A 171 -33.74 4.41 -7.19
N THR A 172 -33.72 5.29 -8.19
CA THR A 172 -32.50 5.69 -8.90
C THR A 172 -31.65 6.66 -8.08
N VAL A 173 -32.27 7.60 -7.36
CA VAL A 173 -31.58 8.52 -6.43
C VAL A 173 -30.92 7.74 -5.28
N VAL A 174 -31.65 6.81 -4.66
CA VAL A 174 -31.09 5.95 -3.60
C VAL A 174 -29.90 5.15 -4.12
N ALA A 175 -30.00 4.61 -5.34
CA ALA A 175 -28.92 3.86 -5.96
C ALA A 175 -27.70 4.74 -6.29
N LEU A 176 -27.91 5.99 -6.73
CA LEU A 176 -26.86 6.97 -6.99
C LEU A 176 -26.09 7.29 -5.70
N GLN A 177 -26.80 7.75 -4.67
CA GLN A 177 -26.20 8.12 -3.39
C GLN A 177 -25.39 6.95 -2.79
N GLY A 178 -25.94 5.74 -2.83
CA GLY A 178 -25.24 4.54 -2.38
C GLY A 178 -23.99 4.23 -3.20
N ALA A 179 -24.04 4.35 -4.52
CA ALA A 179 -22.89 4.12 -5.39
C ALA A 179 -21.80 5.20 -5.22
N THR A 180 -22.17 6.47 -5.10
CA THR A 180 -21.25 7.59 -4.88
C THR A 180 -20.52 7.45 -3.55
N ALA A 181 -21.25 7.17 -2.46
CA ALA A 181 -20.67 6.96 -1.13
C ALA A 181 -19.72 5.75 -1.12
N GLU A 182 -20.14 4.63 -1.70
CA GLU A 182 -19.32 3.42 -1.79
C GLU A 182 -18.04 3.66 -2.62
N LEU A 183 -18.16 4.35 -3.76
CA LEU A 183 -17.03 4.65 -4.62
C LEU A 183 -16.01 5.56 -3.92
N LYS A 184 -16.47 6.59 -3.19
CA LYS A 184 -15.62 7.47 -2.37
C LYS A 184 -14.88 6.69 -1.28
N ALA A 185 -15.60 5.86 -0.52
CA ALA A 185 -15.01 5.06 0.55
C ALA A 185 -13.93 4.10 0.02
N LYS A 186 -14.19 3.40 -1.09
CA LYS A 186 -13.22 2.45 -1.67
C LYS A 186 -12.03 3.15 -2.33
N ALA A 187 -12.24 4.31 -2.97
CA ALA A 187 -11.15 5.10 -3.55
C ALA A 187 -10.18 5.63 -2.47
N ALA A 188 -10.71 6.08 -1.32
CA ALA A 188 -9.90 6.52 -0.20
C ALA A 188 -9.07 5.37 0.42
N ALA A 189 -9.68 4.18 0.56
CA ALA A 189 -8.97 2.99 1.04
C ALA A 189 -7.83 2.56 0.10
N HIS A 190 -8.03 2.66 -1.22
CA HIS A 190 -7.02 2.27 -2.21
C HIS A 190 -5.76 3.14 -2.17
N LYS A 191 -5.91 4.46 -1.95
CA LYS A 191 -4.77 5.39 -1.87
C LYS A 191 -3.85 5.12 -0.67
N LYS A 192 -4.35 4.55 0.43
CA LYS A 192 -3.57 4.24 1.64
C LYS A 192 -2.67 3.00 1.52
N GLY A 193 -2.84 2.18 0.48
CA GLY A 193 -2.10 0.91 0.32
C GLY A 193 -0.78 0.99 -0.44
N ALA A 194 -0.35 2.16 -0.91
CA ALA A 194 0.91 2.33 -1.62
C ALA A 194 2.07 2.56 -0.62
N PRO A 195 3.16 1.77 -0.66
CA PRO A 195 4.29 1.97 0.23
C PRO A 195 4.97 3.32 -0.02
N VAL A 196 5.29 4.03 1.04
CA VAL A 196 5.93 5.36 1.00
C VAL A 196 7.45 5.18 0.88
N HIS A 197 8.12 5.97 0.04
CA HIS A 197 9.57 5.90 -0.19
C HIS A 197 10.42 5.90 1.11
N GLN A 198 9.95 6.62 2.13
CA GLN A 198 10.60 6.73 3.44
C GLN A 198 10.67 5.38 4.19
N GLU A 199 9.68 4.49 4.02
CA GLU A 199 9.68 3.16 4.64
C GLU A 199 10.75 2.24 4.03
N GLN A 200 11.15 2.48 2.77
CA GLN A 200 12.17 1.69 2.10
C GLN A 200 13.59 2.13 2.52
N GLU A 201 13.82 3.44 2.68
CA GLU A 201 15.11 3.95 3.16
C GLU A 201 15.44 3.45 4.58
N GLU A 202 14.44 3.38 5.46
CA GLU A 202 14.60 2.83 6.81
C GLU A 202 14.96 1.34 6.78
N LEU A 203 14.35 0.56 5.87
CA LEU A 203 14.67 -0.85 5.72
C LEU A 203 16.08 -1.08 5.16
N ASP A 204 16.51 -0.27 4.19
CA ASP A 204 17.87 -0.33 3.67
C ASP A 204 18.90 -0.02 4.78
N VAL A 205 18.59 0.87 5.74
CA VAL A 205 19.46 1.08 6.91
C VAL A 205 19.53 -0.17 7.80
N VAL A 206 18.40 -0.82 8.08
CA VAL A 206 18.35 -2.05 8.87
C VAL A 206 19.13 -3.17 8.17
N ASP A 207 18.98 -3.29 6.85
CA ASP A 207 19.70 -4.27 6.04
C ASP A 207 21.22 -4.04 6.11
N GLY A 208 21.66 -2.79 6.05
CA GLY A 208 23.06 -2.42 6.21
C GLY A 208 23.64 -2.76 7.58
N LEU A 209 22.87 -2.54 8.64
CA LEU A 209 23.26 -2.90 10.02
C LEU A 209 23.44 -4.40 10.18
N VAL A 210 22.47 -5.20 9.72
CA VAL A 210 22.53 -6.65 9.81
C VAL A 210 23.71 -7.20 9.01
N ALA A 211 23.91 -6.74 7.76
CA ALA A 211 25.05 -7.15 6.95
C ALA A 211 26.39 -6.82 7.63
N THR A 212 26.48 -5.66 8.28
CA THR A 212 27.67 -5.24 9.02
C THR A 212 27.92 -6.12 10.25
N LEU A 213 26.89 -6.41 11.04
CA LEU A 213 26.97 -7.29 12.21
C LEU A 213 27.40 -8.72 11.82
N CYS A 214 26.84 -9.28 10.73
CA CYS A 214 27.26 -10.59 10.22
C CYS A 214 28.74 -10.60 9.78
N ARG A 215 29.23 -9.51 9.17
CA ARG A 215 30.66 -9.37 8.82
C ARG A 215 31.56 -9.32 10.06
N HIS A 216 31.13 -8.63 11.13
CA HIS A 216 31.85 -8.61 12.41
C HIS A 216 31.91 -10.01 13.05
N ALA A 217 30.78 -10.73 13.09
CA ALA A 217 30.73 -12.10 13.58
C ALA A 217 31.69 -13.01 12.81
N ARG A 218 31.70 -12.91 11.46
CA ARG A 218 32.63 -13.65 10.61
C ARG A 218 34.10 -13.29 10.86
N ALA A 219 34.40 -12.01 11.08
CA ALA A 219 35.77 -11.58 11.35
C ALA A 219 36.28 -12.16 12.68
N ALA A 220 35.49 -12.10 13.74
CA ALA A 220 35.78 -12.72 15.04
C ALA A 220 35.96 -14.24 14.90
N ALA A 221 35.05 -14.89 14.17
CA ALA A 221 35.11 -16.33 13.92
C ALA A 221 36.35 -16.76 13.14
N ARG A 222 36.79 -15.98 12.14
CA ARG A 222 38.03 -16.24 11.41
C ARG A 222 39.27 -16.08 12.29
N ALA A 223 39.30 -15.07 13.15
CA ALA A 223 40.41 -14.88 14.09
C ALA A 223 40.50 -16.07 15.06
N ALA A 224 39.38 -16.46 15.66
CA ALA A 224 39.31 -17.62 16.55
C ALA A 224 39.67 -18.94 15.86
N ALA A 225 39.22 -19.15 14.62
CA ALA A 225 39.54 -20.36 13.86
C ALA A 225 41.05 -20.51 13.58
N VAL A 226 41.76 -19.40 13.39
CA VAL A 226 43.22 -19.40 13.19
C VAL A 226 43.95 -19.66 14.52
N ASP A 227 43.57 -18.94 15.58
CA ASP A 227 44.26 -19.04 16.88
C ASP A 227 44.04 -20.39 17.57
N LEU A 228 42.84 -20.96 17.45
CA LEU A 228 42.46 -22.23 18.06
C LEU A 228 42.62 -23.45 17.13
N GLU A 229 43.13 -23.23 15.90
CA GLU A 229 43.26 -24.25 14.85
C GLU A 229 41.94 -25.00 14.54
N GLN A 230 40.80 -24.31 14.65
CA GLN A 230 39.46 -24.86 14.43
C GLN A 230 38.78 -24.26 13.19
N PRO A 231 39.08 -24.78 11.97
CA PRO A 231 38.53 -24.23 10.73
C PRO A 231 37.00 -24.33 10.63
N ALA A 232 36.39 -25.27 11.36
CA ALA A 232 34.94 -25.42 11.42
C ALA A 232 34.24 -24.14 11.94
N LEU A 233 34.90 -23.37 12.81
CA LEU A 233 34.35 -22.15 13.39
C LEU A 233 34.24 -21.04 12.33
N ALA A 234 35.24 -20.89 11.46
CA ALA A 234 35.15 -19.95 10.33
C ALA A 234 34.08 -20.36 9.31
N LYS A 235 33.84 -21.66 9.15
CA LYS A 235 32.79 -22.21 8.26
C LYS A 235 31.39 -21.95 8.82
N ALA A 236 31.20 -22.07 10.14
CA ALA A 236 29.90 -21.83 10.78
C ALA A 236 29.40 -20.38 10.60
N PHE A 237 30.31 -19.41 10.49
CA PHE A 237 29.99 -17.99 10.27
C PHE A 237 30.16 -17.54 8.81
N GLU A 238 30.00 -18.44 7.85
CA GLU A 238 30.06 -18.06 6.44
C GLU A 238 28.92 -17.12 6.03
N LEU A 239 29.23 -16.21 5.09
CA LEU A 239 28.30 -15.19 4.57
C LEU A 239 27.66 -15.66 3.26
N THR A 240 27.20 -16.91 3.21
CA THR A 240 26.68 -17.55 1.99
C THR A 240 25.49 -16.78 1.44
N HIS A 241 24.53 -16.39 2.28
CA HIS A 241 23.31 -15.75 1.84
C HIS A 241 23.48 -14.29 1.38
N LEU A 242 24.63 -13.66 1.61
CA LEU A 242 24.91 -12.29 1.14
C LEU A 242 25.70 -12.24 -0.17
N TYR A 243 26.48 -13.28 -0.50
CA TYR A 243 27.45 -13.25 -1.61
C TYR A 243 27.38 -14.46 -2.53
N GLU A 244 26.22 -15.12 -2.58
CA GLU A 244 25.87 -16.11 -3.60
C GLU A 244 25.71 -15.46 -5.00
#